data_AF-A0A2E8CUC7-F1
#
_entry.id   AF-A0A2E8CUC7-F1
#
_cell.length_a   1.000
_cell.length_b   1.000
_cell.length_c   1.000
_cell.angle_alpha   90.00
_cell.angle_beta   90.00
_cell.angle_gamma   90.00
#
_symmetry.space_group_name_H-M   'P 1'
#
loop_
_entity.id
_entity.type
_entity.pdbx_description
1 polymer ?
#
loop_
_entity_poly.entity_id
_entity_poly.type
_entity_poly.pdbx_seq_one_letter_code
_entity_poly.pdbx_strand_id
1 'polypeptide(L)'
;MRFVPVSILFAVAVAAFMLIAKFGYQRSLEAEFSEKVRTALDEGGLSGVVVNFDDYRAILSGVVESREEHEAALMIIAKTLPMVIVPSFEASAIAIKPTLPPKIRIERKAGETRLILQGALSPECGFNRDFLASQLSELKSVEDIKNEIKLDPRQLPFLKMPELASLSVNLMRHPGAALIALEDGRLTISGEVPNSGLKAGVMELAGKLEAVSVKGLITTPEVVRKRQTSSFSITRNRFGITLSGVLAKEEDHRALLKRISLWKGTLPIRSRIEIDSDYETGVWEKDAHEIVPLILRSLKGEWSAEFDSAQIRLKGLVESREDLKYVKTALAIFANSPKNPKVSLDLGVKKAINENAEVRLFALYEKGTLTFSGNVPSLSFFRQLEADLEGEKVVLVNKLEETHATGGQVWVDRLAELFSEFHRRLKSAEVRIKGNQVRLEGETIGPTGKLVIQNVAFNIFPSEFRIDNRLNEQVQEPVPIPKREPEDLSKLKETLGALPIYFGSNRETIENEGREKIGKISSLIKETRSPVRLRVTGFADNLGHSAYNHQLSLRRANSVAALLVDNGIPNDTMTIDFLGEDLSNLSRYERWKARRVEISIEHPIDREGKAGEEITPES
;
A
#
# COMPACT_ATOMS: atom_id res chain seq x y z
N MET A 1 68.66 2.94 77.07
CA MET A 1 67.83 2.67 75.86
C MET A 1 67.73 3.87 74.91
N ARG A 2 68.78 4.70 74.73
CA ARG A 2 68.73 5.87 73.81
C ARG A 2 69.29 5.62 72.40
N PHE A 3 69.96 4.48 72.17
CA PHE A 3 70.52 4.13 70.86
C PHE A 3 69.56 3.36 69.94
N VAL A 4 68.59 2.63 70.51
CA VAL A 4 67.60 1.85 69.75
C VAL A 4 66.80 2.69 68.75
N PRO A 5 66.23 3.87 69.11
CA PRO A 5 65.48 4.67 68.14
C PRO A 5 66.36 5.26 67.04
N VAL A 6 67.62 5.59 67.33
CA VAL A 6 68.57 6.12 66.33
C VAL A 6 69.01 5.03 65.35
N SER A 7 69.27 3.81 65.84
CA SER A 7 69.60 2.66 64.99
C SER A 7 68.43 2.26 64.09
N ILE A 8 67.19 2.33 64.59
CA ILE A 8 65.99 2.09 63.78
C ILE A 8 65.84 3.17 62.69
N LEU A 9 66.02 4.45 63.05
CA LEU A 9 65.92 5.54 62.08
C LEU A 9 66.99 5.45 60.98
N PHE A 10 68.21 5.05 61.34
CA PHE A 10 69.30 4.80 60.39
C PHE A 10 68.98 3.61 59.47
N ALA A 11 68.49 2.49 60.01
CA ALA A 11 68.11 1.34 59.20
C ALA A 11 66.95 1.67 58.23
N VAL A 12 65.97 2.46 58.66
CA VAL A 12 64.87 2.94 57.81
C VAL A 12 65.39 3.90 56.74
N ALA A 13 66.29 4.82 57.08
CA ALA A 13 66.90 5.74 56.12
C ALA A 13 67.74 4.99 55.07
N VAL A 14 68.54 4.01 55.49
CA VAL A 14 69.33 3.16 54.58
C VAL A 14 68.41 2.30 53.70
N ALA A 15 67.34 1.72 54.24
CA ALA A 15 66.35 0.99 53.45
C ALA A 15 65.63 1.91 52.44
N ALA A 16 65.27 3.13 52.85
CA ALA A 16 64.69 4.13 51.97
C ALA A 16 65.66 4.58 50.87
N PHE A 17 66.94 4.81 51.20
CA PHE A 17 67.97 5.14 50.21
C PHE A 17 68.28 3.97 49.28
N MET A 18 68.31 2.73 49.78
CA MET A 18 68.44 1.54 48.92
C MET A 18 67.25 1.38 47.99
N LEU A 19 66.03 1.65 48.46
CA LEU A 19 64.83 1.65 47.62
C LEU A 19 64.89 2.76 46.56
N ILE A 20 65.22 3.99 46.94
CA ILE A 20 65.34 5.12 46.01
C ILE A 20 66.44 4.86 44.98
N ALA A 21 67.60 4.35 45.40
CA ALA A 21 68.70 3.98 44.51
C ALA A 21 68.32 2.82 43.58
N LYS A 22 67.61 1.80 44.09
CA LYS A 22 67.10 0.69 43.28
C LYS A 22 66.12 1.18 42.22
N PHE A 23 65.14 2.00 42.58
CA PHE A 23 64.15 2.55 41.64
C PHE A 23 64.78 3.53 40.64
N GLY A 24 65.71 4.38 41.07
CA GLY A 24 66.40 5.34 40.20
C GLY A 24 67.33 4.67 39.20
N TYR A 25 68.12 3.69 39.67
CA TYR A 25 69.02 2.91 38.83
C TYR A 25 68.26 2.02 37.84
N GLN A 26 67.16 1.41 38.27
CA GLN A 26 66.27 0.63 37.41
C GLN A 26 65.69 1.47 36.26
N ARG A 27 65.12 2.65 36.55
CA ARG A 27 64.58 3.52 35.50
C ARG A 27 65.64 4.02 34.52
N SER A 28 66.85 4.31 35.01
CA SER A 28 67.97 4.72 34.17
C SER A 28 68.44 3.60 33.24
N LEU A 29 68.51 2.36 33.75
CA LEU A 29 68.86 1.17 32.96
C LEU A 29 67.79 0.85 31.92
N GLU A 30 66.51 0.89 32.30
CA GLU A 30 65.39 0.64 31.39
C GLU A 30 65.37 1.66 30.24
N ALA A 31 65.68 2.94 30.51
CA ALA A 31 65.81 3.96 29.47
C ALA A 31 66.98 3.68 28.52
N GLU A 32 68.15 3.28 29.04
CA GLU A 32 69.32 2.92 28.23
C GLU A 32 69.05 1.68 27.37
N PHE A 33 68.32 0.70 27.92
CA PHE A 33 67.88 -0.50 27.19
C PHE A 33 66.91 -0.15 26.07
N SER A 34 65.91 0.69 26.33
CA SER A 34 64.99 1.20 25.29
C SER A 34 65.74 1.91 24.17
N GLU A 35 66.72 2.75 24.49
CA GLU A 35 67.50 3.47 23.48
C GLU A 35 68.36 2.52 22.62
N LYS A 36 69.08 1.59 23.24
CA LYS A 36 69.90 0.61 22.51
C LYS A 36 69.08 -0.29 21.60
N VAL A 37 67.94 -0.77 22.08
CA VAL A 37 67.04 -1.62 21.30
C VAL A 37 66.41 -0.83 20.16
N ARG A 38 66.00 0.42 20.40
CA ARG A 38 65.46 1.30 19.36
C ARG A 38 66.47 1.50 18.22
N THR A 39 67.72 1.85 18.55
CA THR A 39 68.77 2.03 17.54
C THR A 39 69.00 0.75 16.74
N ALA A 40 69.01 -0.42 17.39
CA ALA A 40 69.17 -1.70 16.70
C ALA A 40 67.99 -2.06 15.79
N LEU A 41 66.76 -1.70 16.17
CA LEU A 41 65.56 -1.88 15.34
C LEU A 41 65.54 -0.91 14.15
N ASP A 42 65.95 0.34 14.36
CA ASP A 42 66.06 1.35 13.30
C ASP A 42 67.12 0.96 12.26
N GLU A 43 68.29 0.46 12.69
CA GLU A 43 69.33 -0.08 11.81
C GLU A 43 68.86 -1.31 11.01
N GLY A 44 67.93 -2.09 11.59
CA GLY A 44 67.27 -3.23 10.94
C GLY A 44 66.11 -2.85 10.01
N GLY A 45 65.79 -1.56 9.85
CA GLY A 45 64.67 -1.09 9.04
C GLY A 45 63.29 -1.25 9.68
N LEU A 46 63.22 -1.54 10.99
CA LEU A 46 62.00 -1.85 11.73
C LEU A 46 61.54 -0.67 12.61
N SER A 47 61.60 0.55 12.08
CA SER A 47 61.28 1.79 12.81
C SER A 47 59.81 1.90 13.26
N GLY A 48 58.94 0.98 12.78
CA GLY A 48 57.54 0.87 13.18
C GLY A 48 57.31 0.13 14.50
N VAL A 49 58.36 -0.42 15.13
CA VAL A 49 58.30 -1.18 16.38
C VAL A 49 58.85 -0.34 17.54
N VAL A 50 58.07 -0.23 18.61
CA VAL A 50 58.41 0.48 19.84
C VAL A 50 58.56 -0.52 20.98
N VAL A 51 59.65 -0.38 21.73
CA VAL A 51 59.97 -1.24 22.88
C VAL A 51 60.05 -0.41 24.15
N ASN A 52 59.16 -0.73 25.08
CA ASN A 52 59.19 -0.20 26.44
C ASN A 52 59.59 -1.30 27.42
N PHE A 53 60.20 -0.93 28.53
CA PHE A 53 60.52 -1.88 29.60
C PHE A 53 59.70 -1.59 30.85
N ASP A 54 59.18 -2.65 31.47
CA ASP A 54 58.55 -2.62 32.79
C ASP A 54 59.09 -3.79 33.62
N ASP A 55 59.82 -3.50 34.69
CA ASP A 55 60.48 -4.48 35.55
C ASP A 55 61.33 -5.50 34.78
N TYR A 56 62.20 -4.98 33.90
CA TYR A 56 63.08 -5.76 33.01
C TYR A 56 62.34 -6.67 31.99
N ARG A 57 61.04 -6.47 31.79
CA ARG A 57 60.26 -7.15 30.75
C ARG A 57 60.10 -6.22 29.56
N ALA A 58 60.43 -6.71 28.36
CA ALA A 58 60.19 -5.97 27.13
C ALA A 58 58.70 -6.02 26.76
N ILE A 59 58.06 -4.87 26.69
CA ILE A 59 56.71 -4.68 26.15
C ILE A 59 56.86 -4.15 24.74
N LEU A 60 56.45 -4.96 23.78
CA LEU A 60 56.56 -4.69 22.36
C LEU A 60 55.23 -4.22 21.81
N SER A 61 55.26 -3.12 21.07
CA SER A 61 54.09 -2.54 20.41
C SER A 61 54.49 -1.93 19.08
N GLY A 62 53.57 -1.85 18.12
CA GLY A 62 53.84 -1.25 16.82
C GLY A 62 53.36 -2.10 15.67
N VAL A 63 53.82 -1.78 14.46
CA VAL A 63 53.36 -2.43 13.22
C VAL A 63 54.54 -2.79 12.34
N VAL A 64 54.51 -4.01 11.79
CA VAL A 64 55.49 -4.54 10.82
C VAL A 64 54.82 -4.93 9.52
N GLU A 65 55.54 -5.02 8.41
CA GLU A 65 54.94 -5.29 7.10
C GLU A 65 54.77 -6.80 6.82
N SER A 66 55.54 -7.65 7.51
CA SER A 66 55.54 -9.10 7.27
C SER A 66 55.77 -9.92 8.55
N ARG A 67 55.55 -11.23 8.45
CA ARG A 67 55.83 -12.16 9.56
C ARG A 67 57.33 -12.30 9.78
N GLU A 68 58.09 -12.26 8.70
CA GLU A 68 59.55 -12.31 8.70
C GLU A 68 60.15 -11.11 9.44
N GLU A 69 59.58 -9.91 9.25
CA GLU A 69 59.95 -8.70 9.99
C GLU A 69 59.60 -8.77 11.48
N HIS A 70 58.46 -9.39 11.83
CA HIS A 70 58.12 -9.65 13.24
C HIS A 70 59.17 -10.57 13.87
N GLU A 71 59.51 -11.69 13.23
CA GLU A 71 60.51 -12.63 13.72
C GLU A 71 61.90 -11.98 13.80
N ALA A 72 62.25 -11.14 12.82
CA ALA A 72 63.47 -10.34 12.83
C ALA A 72 63.50 -9.34 14.00
N ALA A 73 62.39 -8.65 14.29
CA ALA A 73 62.29 -7.74 15.43
C ALA A 73 62.59 -8.46 16.75
N LEU A 74 61.95 -9.61 16.99
CA LEU A 74 62.15 -10.42 18.19
C LEU A 74 63.60 -10.90 18.30
N MET A 75 64.22 -11.33 17.19
CA MET A 75 65.61 -11.75 17.16
C MET A 75 66.59 -10.60 17.45
N ILE A 76 66.36 -9.41 16.88
CA ILE A 76 67.19 -8.22 17.13
C ILE A 76 67.13 -7.81 18.60
N ILE A 77 65.95 -7.85 19.22
CA ILE A 77 65.75 -7.52 20.64
C ILE A 77 66.45 -8.54 21.52
N ALA A 78 66.23 -9.85 21.27
CA ALA A 78 66.84 -10.93 22.05
C ALA A 78 68.38 -10.94 21.95
N LYS A 79 68.93 -10.58 20.79
CA LYS A 79 70.38 -10.47 20.57
C LYS A 79 70.99 -9.25 21.26
N THR A 80 70.28 -8.11 21.25
CA THR A 80 70.77 -6.85 21.82
C THR A 80 70.77 -6.89 23.35
N LEU A 81 69.81 -7.57 23.98
CA LEU A 81 69.69 -7.68 25.44
C LEU A 81 69.42 -9.12 25.90
N PRO A 82 70.44 -9.99 25.99
CA PRO A 82 70.26 -11.41 26.32
C PRO A 82 69.80 -11.68 27.76
N MET A 83 69.82 -10.69 28.64
CA MET A 83 69.39 -10.82 30.05
C MET A 83 67.92 -10.42 30.28
N VAL A 84 67.20 -9.95 29.26
CA VAL A 84 65.80 -9.51 29.35
C VAL A 84 64.87 -10.64 28.93
N ILE A 85 63.76 -10.81 29.65
CA ILE A 85 62.67 -11.69 29.25
C ILE A 85 61.92 -11.04 28.08
N VAL A 86 62.11 -11.57 26.87
CA VAL A 86 61.34 -11.19 25.69
C VAL A 86 60.09 -12.08 25.62
N PRO A 87 58.88 -11.51 25.55
CA PRO A 87 57.66 -12.29 25.41
C PRO A 87 57.68 -13.13 24.13
N SER A 88 57.02 -14.28 24.14
CA SER A 88 56.85 -15.10 22.94
C SER A 88 56.08 -14.34 21.86
N PHE A 89 56.16 -14.82 20.62
CA PHE A 89 55.44 -14.27 19.47
C PHE A 89 53.94 -14.03 19.74
N GLU A 90 53.28 -14.94 20.47
CA GLU A 90 51.85 -14.82 20.81
C GLU A 90 51.56 -13.75 21.89
N ALA A 91 52.57 -13.36 22.67
CA ALA A 91 52.46 -12.36 23.73
C ALA A 91 52.97 -10.96 23.33
N SER A 92 53.54 -10.81 22.12
CA SER A 92 53.98 -9.53 21.55
C SER A 92 52.81 -8.78 20.90
N ALA A 93 52.63 -7.50 21.21
CA ALA A 93 51.57 -6.66 20.62
C ALA A 93 51.99 -5.98 19.29
N ILE A 94 52.96 -6.56 18.57
CA ILE A 94 53.36 -6.09 17.25
C ILE A 94 52.38 -6.65 16.21
N ALA A 95 51.58 -5.77 15.61
CA ALA A 95 50.62 -6.14 14.57
C ALA A 95 51.27 -6.20 13.18
N ILE A 96 50.81 -7.08 12.29
CA ILE A 96 51.19 -7.04 10.87
C ILE A 96 50.27 -6.03 10.17
N LYS A 97 50.84 -5.12 9.37
CA LYS A 97 50.09 -4.11 8.62
C LYS A 97 49.21 -4.79 7.56
N PRO A 98 47.89 -4.62 7.59
CA PRO A 98 47.03 -5.18 6.56
C PRO A 98 47.15 -4.38 5.26
N THR A 99 47.45 -5.06 4.16
CA THR A 99 47.66 -4.45 2.83
C THR A 99 46.89 -5.17 1.72
N LEU A 100 46.46 -6.41 1.96
CA LEU A 100 45.75 -7.22 0.97
C LEU A 100 44.23 -7.01 1.11
N PRO A 101 43.48 -6.93 -0.01
CA PRO A 101 42.04 -6.84 0.03
C PRO A 101 41.41 -8.20 0.40
N PRO A 102 40.29 -8.21 1.15
CA PRO A 102 39.64 -9.44 1.56
C PRO A 102 39.21 -10.27 0.35
N LYS A 103 39.43 -11.58 0.44
CA LYS A 103 39.08 -12.54 -0.62
C LYS A 103 38.05 -13.54 -0.10
N ILE A 104 36.89 -13.61 -0.73
CA ILE A 104 35.82 -14.55 -0.37
C ILE A 104 35.20 -15.14 -1.63
N ARG A 105 35.06 -16.46 -1.69
CA ARG A 105 34.38 -17.19 -2.76
C ARG A 105 33.42 -18.20 -2.14
N ILE A 106 32.16 -18.16 -2.56
CA ILE A 106 31.08 -19.05 -2.14
C ILE A 106 30.50 -19.66 -3.40
N GLU A 107 30.60 -20.97 -3.55
CA GLU A 107 30.24 -21.66 -4.79
C GLU A 107 29.41 -22.91 -4.52
N ARG A 108 28.39 -23.10 -5.36
CA ARG A 108 27.66 -24.37 -5.55
C ARG A 108 27.74 -24.76 -7.02
N LYS A 109 28.23 -25.96 -7.30
CA LYS A 109 28.27 -26.49 -8.66
C LYS A 109 26.89 -26.99 -9.11
N ALA A 110 26.68 -27.09 -10.41
CA ALA A 110 25.44 -27.60 -10.98
C ALA A 110 25.18 -29.04 -10.50
N GLY A 111 23.99 -29.30 -9.94
CA GLY A 111 23.59 -30.62 -9.46
C GLY A 111 24.17 -31.05 -8.11
N GLU A 112 24.98 -30.20 -7.46
CA GLU A 112 25.51 -30.45 -6.12
C GLU A 112 24.70 -29.73 -5.05
N THR A 113 24.54 -30.37 -3.88
CA THR A 113 23.93 -29.79 -2.66
C THR A 113 24.98 -29.26 -1.68
N ARG A 114 26.27 -29.46 -1.98
CA ARG A 114 27.40 -29.02 -1.16
C ARG A 114 27.83 -27.60 -1.53
N LEU A 115 28.08 -26.77 -0.52
CA LEU A 115 28.70 -25.44 -0.69
C LEU A 115 30.19 -25.48 -0.39
N ILE A 116 30.96 -24.73 -1.17
CA ILE A 116 32.40 -24.52 -0.94
C ILE A 116 32.63 -23.05 -0.64
N LEU A 117 33.18 -22.76 0.55
CA LEU A 117 33.59 -21.43 0.98
C LEU A 117 35.11 -21.38 0.98
N GLN A 118 35.69 -20.47 0.22
CA GLN A 118 37.14 -20.32 0.05
C GLN A 118 37.55 -18.86 0.17
N GLY A 119 38.79 -18.61 0.59
CA GLY A 119 39.32 -17.25 0.64
C GLY A 119 40.28 -16.99 1.78
N ALA A 120 40.51 -15.71 2.03
CA ALA A 120 41.37 -15.22 3.09
C ALA A 120 40.79 -13.93 3.69
N LEU A 121 40.67 -13.89 5.01
CA LEU A 121 40.11 -12.78 5.78
C LEU A 121 41.06 -12.37 6.91
N SER A 122 40.88 -11.14 7.42
CA SER A 122 41.57 -10.69 8.62
C SER A 122 41.22 -11.60 9.83
N PRO A 123 42.15 -11.83 10.78
CA PRO A 123 41.88 -12.57 12.00
C PRO A 123 40.67 -12.06 12.80
N GLU A 124 40.40 -10.75 12.76
CA GLU A 124 39.24 -10.13 13.42
C GLU A 124 37.89 -10.61 12.88
N CYS A 125 37.88 -11.14 11.65
CA CYS A 125 36.68 -11.66 11.00
C CYS A 125 36.41 -13.14 11.35
N GLY A 126 37.12 -13.74 12.31
CA GLY A 126 36.94 -15.14 12.71
C GLY A 126 35.49 -15.49 13.07
N PHE A 127 34.85 -14.67 13.90
CA PHE A 127 33.43 -14.83 14.22
C PHE A 127 32.53 -14.71 12.98
N ASN A 128 32.80 -13.72 12.12
CA ASN A 128 32.00 -13.48 10.92
C ASN A 128 32.10 -14.62 9.90
N ARG A 129 33.28 -15.26 9.79
CA ARG A 129 33.51 -16.46 8.97
C ARG A 129 32.59 -17.60 9.41
N ASP A 130 32.50 -17.83 10.72
CA ASP A 130 31.74 -18.93 11.29
C ASP A 130 30.23 -18.64 11.22
N PHE A 131 29.84 -17.38 11.44
CA PHE A 131 28.46 -16.90 11.26
C PHE A 131 27.94 -17.14 9.83
N LEU A 132 28.73 -16.81 8.81
CA LEU A 132 28.37 -17.03 7.40
C LEU A 132 28.10 -18.52 7.12
N ALA A 133 28.97 -19.41 7.60
CA ALA A 133 28.80 -20.85 7.43
C ALA A 133 27.53 -21.35 8.13
N SER A 134 27.25 -20.88 9.35
CA SER A 134 26.04 -21.24 10.10
C SER A 134 24.77 -20.83 9.35
N GLN A 135 24.67 -19.60 8.88
CA GLN A 135 23.50 -19.11 8.14
C GLN A 135 23.23 -19.88 6.86
N LEU A 136 24.28 -20.28 6.15
CA LEU A 136 24.16 -21.09 4.94
C LEU A 136 23.76 -22.55 5.23
N SER A 137 24.14 -23.09 6.39
CA SER A 137 23.82 -24.47 6.78
C SER A 137 22.33 -24.66 7.13
N GLU A 138 21.61 -23.59 7.44
CA GLU A 138 20.17 -23.62 7.73
C GLU A 138 19.30 -23.76 6.47
N LEU A 139 19.89 -23.64 5.28
CA LEU A 139 19.17 -23.69 4.02
C LEU A 139 18.84 -25.13 3.63
N LYS A 140 17.56 -25.42 3.36
CA LYS A 140 17.10 -26.74 2.87
C LYS A 140 17.76 -27.18 1.56
N SER A 141 18.30 -26.24 0.79
CA SER A 141 19.00 -26.47 -0.48
C SER A 141 20.48 -26.86 -0.30
N VAL A 142 20.96 -26.94 0.94
CA VAL A 142 22.36 -27.18 1.29
C VAL A 142 22.43 -28.36 2.27
N GLU A 143 23.22 -29.39 1.93
CA GLU A 143 23.39 -30.58 2.79
C GLU A 143 24.74 -30.56 3.54
N ASP A 144 25.78 -30.00 2.93
CA ASP A 144 27.12 -29.93 3.52
C ASP A 144 27.82 -28.62 3.11
N ILE A 145 28.70 -28.13 3.99
CA ILE A 145 29.50 -26.93 3.77
C ILE A 145 30.96 -27.22 4.03
N LYS A 146 31.78 -27.04 2.98
CA LYS A 146 33.24 -27.08 3.09
C LYS A 146 33.78 -25.67 3.28
N ASN A 147 34.11 -25.30 4.52
CA ASN A 147 34.70 -23.99 4.83
C ASN A 147 36.24 -24.05 4.85
N GLU A 148 36.87 -23.44 3.85
CA GLU A 148 38.31 -23.36 3.64
C GLU A 148 38.83 -21.90 3.72
N ILE A 149 38.07 -20.98 4.32
CA ILE A 149 38.49 -19.59 4.49
C ILE A 149 39.59 -19.50 5.55
N LYS A 150 40.76 -18.97 5.15
CA LYS A 150 41.92 -18.78 6.03
C LYS A 150 41.88 -17.43 6.72
N LEU A 151 42.41 -17.35 7.94
CA LEU A 151 42.65 -16.09 8.64
C LEU A 151 44.10 -15.67 8.40
N ASP A 152 44.31 -14.54 7.72
CA ASP A 152 45.61 -14.00 7.33
C ASP A 152 45.73 -12.55 7.84
N PRO A 153 46.67 -12.24 8.76
CA PRO A 153 46.88 -10.89 9.32
C PRO A 153 47.16 -9.80 8.27
N ARG A 154 47.58 -10.17 7.07
CA ARG A 154 47.84 -9.20 5.97
C ARG A 154 46.57 -8.72 5.29
N GLN A 155 45.42 -9.34 5.57
CA GLN A 155 44.14 -8.99 4.96
C GLN A 155 43.49 -7.80 5.66
N LEU A 156 42.93 -6.89 4.89
CA LEU A 156 42.13 -5.78 5.39
C LEU A 156 40.83 -6.30 6.05
N PRO A 157 40.39 -5.70 7.16
CA PRO A 157 39.11 -6.04 7.79
C PRO A 157 37.94 -5.86 6.81
N PHE A 158 37.04 -6.83 6.77
CA PHE A 158 35.85 -6.78 5.93
C PHE A 158 34.60 -6.51 6.77
N LEU A 159 34.12 -5.26 6.73
CA LEU A 159 33.04 -4.78 7.60
C LEU A 159 31.63 -5.13 7.09
N LYS A 160 31.48 -5.50 5.81
CA LYS A 160 30.18 -5.74 5.15
C LYS A 160 29.76 -7.23 5.14
N MET A 161 30.14 -7.96 6.20
CA MET A 161 29.81 -9.37 6.34
C MET A 161 28.30 -9.67 6.47
N PRO A 162 27.50 -8.88 7.20
CA PRO A 162 26.05 -9.09 7.28
C PRO A 162 25.35 -9.00 5.91
N GLU A 163 25.75 -8.03 5.09
CA GLU A 163 25.24 -7.85 3.73
C GLU A 163 25.66 -9.01 2.82
N LEU A 164 26.91 -9.48 2.95
CA LEU A 164 27.40 -10.63 2.19
C LEU A 164 26.66 -11.91 2.58
N ALA A 165 26.39 -12.11 3.87
CA ALA A 165 25.62 -13.25 4.37
C ALA A 165 24.18 -13.20 3.82
N SER A 166 23.54 -12.03 3.86
CA SER A 166 22.19 -11.83 3.32
C SER A 166 22.12 -12.08 1.81
N LEU A 167 23.09 -11.59 1.06
CA LEU A 167 23.24 -11.84 -0.38
C LEU A 167 23.38 -13.35 -0.65
N SER A 168 24.24 -14.02 0.11
CA SER A 168 24.54 -15.44 -0.02
C SER A 168 23.34 -16.31 0.30
N VAL A 169 22.61 -16.00 1.37
CA VAL A 169 21.37 -16.69 1.72
C VAL A 169 20.31 -16.55 0.63
N ASN A 170 20.11 -15.35 0.09
CA ASN A 170 19.08 -15.12 -0.94
C ASN A 170 19.39 -15.84 -2.25
N LEU A 171 20.66 -15.92 -2.65
CA LEU A 171 21.04 -16.63 -3.86
C LEU A 171 21.07 -18.15 -3.66
N MET A 172 21.63 -18.63 -2.54
CA MET A 172 21.86 -20.05 -2.30
C MET A 172 20.59 -20.81 -1.84
N ARG A 173 19.54 -20.10 -1.41
CA ARG A 173 18.24 -20.68 -1.04
C ARG A 173 17.56 -21.44 -2.18
N HIS A 174 17.83 -21.07 -3.42
CA HIS A 174 17.27 -21.74 -4.60
C HIS A 174 18.25 -22.80 -5.08
N PRO A 175 17.81 -24.01 -5.48
CA PRO A 175 18.71 -25.03 -6.02
C PRO A 175 19.28 -24.61 -7.38
N GLY A 176 20.50 -25.07 -7.71
CA GLY A 176 21.16 -24.77 -8.99
C GLY A 176 22.58 -24.25 -8.84
N ALA A 177 23.30 -24.10 -9.96
CA ALA A 177 24.66 -23.55 -9.91
C ALA A 177 24.63 -22.08 -9.46
N ALA A 178 25.46 -21.72 -8.49
CA ALA A 178 25.54 -20.36 -7.98
C ALA A 178 26.97 -20.01 -7.55
N LEU A 179 27.37 -18.78 -7.77
CA LEU A 179 28.69 -18.25 -7.43
C LEU A 179 28.56 -16.84 -6.86
N ILE A 180 29.24 -16.59 -5.74
CA ILE A 180 29.53 -15.26 -5.21
C ILE A 180 31.03 -15.21 -4.98
N ALA A 181 31.74 -14.33 -5.67
CA ALA A 181 33.18 -14.16 -5.51
C ALA A 181 33.54 -12.68 -5.36
N LEU A 182 34.16 -12.33 -4.23
CA LEU A 182 34.78 -11.05 -3.96
C LEU A 182 36.30 -11.23 -4.02
N GLU A 183 36.92 -10.77 -5.11
CA GLU A 183 38.36 -10.86 -5.34
C GLU A 183 38.89 -9.52 -5.84
N ASP A 184 39.95 -8.99 -5.22
CA ASP A 184 40.57 -7.71 -5.57
C ASP A 184 39.56 -6.54 -5.64
N GLY A 185 38.59 -6.54 -4.72
CA GLY A 185 37.51 -5.55 -4.67
C GLY A 185 36.45 -5.70 -5.77
N ARG A 186 36.52 -6.73 -6.61
CA ARG A 186 35.50 -7.02 -7.65
C ARG A 186 34.55 -8.11 -7.17
N LEU A 187 33.26 -7.84 -7.30
CA LEU A 187 32.20 -8.77 -6.94
C LEU A 187 31.62 -9.43 -8.20
N THR A 188 31.71 -10.75 -8.27
CA THR A 188 31.08 -11.58 -9.31
C THR A 188 29.96 -12.39 -8.71
N ILE A 189 28.78 -12.30 -9.30
CA ILE A 189 27.58 -13.03 -8.87
C ILE A 189 26.99 -13.75 -10.06
N SER A 190 26.72 -15.06 -9.94
CA SER A 190 25.92 -15.79 -10.91
C SER A 190 25.01 -16.81 -10.24
N GLY A 191 23.86 -17.07 -10.85
CA GLY A 191 22.92 -18.06 -10.37
C GLY A 191 21.52 -17.87 -10.94
N GLU A 192 20.60 -18.71 -10.50
CA GLU A 192 19.20 -18.68 -10.95
C GLU A 192 18.28 -18.29 -9.79
N VAL A 193 17.33 -17.40 -10.04
CA VAL A 193 16.33 -16.97 -9.04
C VAL A 193 14.91 -17.05 -9.62
N PRO A 194 13.86 -17.33 -8.81
CA PRO A 194 12.52 -17.66 -9.33
C PRO A 194 11.79 -16.53 -10.05
N ASN A 195 12.10 -15.27 -9.76
CA ASN A 195 11.39 -14.11 -10.32
C ASN A 195 12.25 -12.85 -10.35
N SER A 196 11.78 -11.85 -11.11
CA SER A 196 12.48 -10.58 -11.32
C SER A 196 12.62 -9.73 -10.04
N GLY A 197 11.68 -9.83 -9.10
CA GLY A 197 11.75 -9.13 -7.82
C GLY A 197 12.91 -9.61 -6.95
N LEU A 198 13.11 -10.94 -6.87
CA LEU A 198 14.25 -11.52 -6.17
C LEU A 198 15.58 -11.19 -6.87
N LYS A 199 15.61 -11.18 -8.21
CA LYS A 199 16.76 -10.70 -8.98
C LYS A 199 17.13 -9.27 -8.62
N ALA A 200 16.15 -8.37 -8.54
CA ALA A 200 16.37 -6.98 -8.14
C ALA A 200 16.92 -6.88 -6.71
N GLY A 201 16.34 -7.63 -5.76
CA GLY A 201 16.80 -7.64 -4.36
C GLY A 201 18.24 -8.17 -4.20
N VAL A 202 18.61 -9.23 -4.92
CA VAL A 202 19.99 -9.75 -4.93
C VAL A 202 20.97 -8.71 -5.50
N MET A 203 20.59 -8.00 -6.57
CA MET A 203 21.43 -6.94 -7.15
C MET A 203 21.53 -5.71 -6.23
N GLU A 204 20.48 -5.37 -5.49
CA GLU A 204 20.52 -4.28 -4.50
C GLU A 204 21.48 -4.62 -3.34
N LEU A 205 21.40 -5.83 -2.80
CA LEU A 205 22.32 -6.30 -1.76
C LEU A 205 23.77 -6.34 -2.26
N ALA A 206 23.98 -6.73 -3.53
CA ALA A 206 25.30 -6.67 -4.16
C ALA A 206 25.86 -5.24 -4.23
N GLY A 207 25.01 -4.25 -4.48
CA GLY A 207 25.41 -2.83 -4.49
C GLY A 207 25.84 -2.31 -3.11
N LYS A 208 25.27 -2.84 -2.02
CA LYS A 208 25.60 -2.46 -0.63
C LYS A 208 26.97 -2.98 -0.16
N LEU A 209 27.60 -3.89 -0.92
CA LEU A 209 28.93 -4.41 -0.63
C LEU A 209 30.06 -3.46 -1.04
N GLU A 210 29.76 -2.33 -1.68
CA GLU A 210 30.72 -1.28 -2.04
C GLU A 210 31.93 -1.80 -2.86
N ALA A 211 31.73 -2.86 -3.64
CA ALA A 211 32.74 -3.41 -4.52
C ALA A 211 33.10 -2.41 -5.65
N VAL A 212 34.36 -2.40 -6.06
CA VAL A 212 34.89 -1.58 -7.17
C VAL A 212 34.14 -1.83 -8.49
N SER A 213 33.67 -3.06 -8.69
CA SER A 213 32.80 -3.40 -9.81
C SER A 213 31.94 -4.62 -9.48
N VAL A 214 30.68 -4.61 -9.93
CA VAL A 214 29.76 -5.74 -9.77
C VAL A 214 29.44 -6.35 -11.13
N LYS A 215 29.76 -7.63 -11.33
CA LYS A 215 29.39 -8.41 -12.52
C LYS A 215 28.35 -9.47 -12.13
N GLY A 216 27.09 -9.22 -12.47
CA GLY A 216 25.96 -10.11 -12.16
C GLY A 216 25.41 -10.82 -13.38
N LEU A 217 25.43 -12.16 -13.40
CA LEU A 217 24.70 -13.00 -14.36
C LEU A 217 23.63 -13.81 -13.60
N ILE A 218 22.52 -13.15 -13.27
CA ILE A 218 21.37 -13.77 -12.61
C ILE A 218 20.26 -14.01 -13.62
N THR A 219 19.91 -15.26 -13.82
CA THR A 219 18.81 -15.68 -14.72
C THR A 219 17.53 -15.92 -13.93
N THR A 220 16.39 -15.73 -14.59
CA THR A 220 15.07 -16.10 -14.07
C THR A 220 14.45 -17.09 -15.04
N PRO A 221 13.92 -18.24 -14.58
CA PRO A 221 13.25 -19.18 -15.46
C PRO A 221 12.03 -18.49 -16.10
N GLU A 222 11.84 -18.72 -17.40
CA GLU A 222 10.74 -18.13 -18.15
C GLU A 222 9.43 -18.79 -17.70
N VAL A 223 8.54 -18.01 -17.08
CA VAL A 223 7.23 -18.52 -16.64
C VAL A 223 6.36 -18.74 -17.88
N VAL A 224 6.20 -19.99 -18.31
CA VAL A 224 5.17 -20.36 -19.29
C VAL A 224 3.80 -20.22 -18.61
N ARG A 225 3.23 -19.01 -18.62
CA ARG A 225 1.83 -18.80 -18.22
C ARG A 225 0.96 -19.49 -19.27
N LYS A 226 0.21 -20.52 -18.85
CA LYS A 226 -0.89 -21.06 -19.67
C LYS A 226 -1.87 -19.91 -19.89
N ARG A 227 -1.95 -19.37 -21.11
CA ARG A 227 -2.86 -18.26 -21.45
C ARG A 227 -4.28 -18.68 -21.08
N GLN A 228 -4.99 -17.80 -20.39
CA GLN A 228 -6.40 -18.02 -20.09
C GLN A 228 -7.20 -17.96 -21.39
N THR A 229 -8.33 -18.65 -21.47
CA THR A 229 -9.17 -18.66 -22.67
C THR A 229 -10.37 -17.75 -22.48
N SER A 230 -10.82 -17.13 -23.57
CA SER A 230 -11.96 -16.24 -23.57
C SER A 230 -13.22 -16.89 -22.99
N SER A 231 -14.04 -16.06 -22.33
CA SER A 231 -15.31 -16.46 -21.70
C SER A 231 -16.42 -15.49 -22.09
N PHE A 232 -17.65 -15.98 -22.17
CA PHE A 232 -18.79 -15.15 -22.54
C PHE A 232 -20.08 -15.65 -21.91
N SER A 233 -20.91 -14.74 -21.44
CA SER A 233 -22.20 -15.03 -20.84
C SER A 233 -23.26 -14.04 -21.30
N ILE A 234 -24.47 -14.56 -21.46
CA ILE A 234 -25.67 -13.79 -21.77
C ILE A 234 -26.69 -14.08 -20.68
N THR A 235 -27.25 -13.05 -20.08
CA THR A 235 -28.36 -13.17 -19.14
C THR A 235 -29.51 -12.30 -19.62
N ARG A 236 -30.70 -12.89 -19.78
CA ARG A 236 -31.95 -12.18 -20.04
C ARG A 236 -32.83 -12.25 -18.80
N ASN A 237 -33.29 -11.11 -18.34
CA ASN A 237 -34.30 -10.99 -17.29
C ASN A 237 -35.40 -10.00 -17.72
N ARG A 238 -36.34 -9.71 -16.82
CA ARG A 238 -37.42 -8.76 -17.08
C ARG A 238 -36.97 -7.30 -17.37
N PHE A 239 -35.72 -6.95 -17.05
CA PHE A 239 -35.18 -5.59 -17.22
C PHE A 239 -34.39 -5.39 -18.51
N GLY A 240 -33.87 -6.46 -19.10
CA GLY A 240 -32.96 -6.35 -20.22
C GLY A 240 -32.16 -7.61 -20.50
N ILE A 241 -31.24 -7.48 -21.44
CA ILE A 241 -30.26 -8.50 -21.81
C ILE A 241 -28.88 -7.96 -21.46
N THR A 242 -28.12 -8.70 -20.66
CA THR A 242 -26.75 -8.36 -20.30
C THR A 242 -25.79 -9.34 -20.96
N LEU A 243 -24.78 -8.80 -21.64
CA LEU A 243 -23.67 -9.52 -22.24
C LEU A 243 -22.43 -9.26 -21.37
N SER A 244 -21.69 -10.29 -20.96
CA SER A 244 -20.49 -10.13 -20.12
C SER A 244 -19.45 -11.20 -20.44
N GLY A 245 -18.17 -10.91 -20.21
CA GLY A 245 -17.08 -11.86 -20.45
C GLY A 245 -15.80 -11.17 -20.90
N VAL A 246 -14.79 -11.98 -21.23
CA VAL A 246 -13.48 -11.52 -21.72
C VAL A 246 -13.23 -12.15 -23.08
N LEU A 247 -12.97 -11.33 -24.11
CA LEU A 247 -12.63 -11.77 -25.47
C LEU A 247 -11.17 -11.43 -25.80
N ALA A 248 -10.50 -12.30 -26.54
CA ALA A 248 -9.11 -12.10 -26.95
C ALA A 248 -8.94 -11.00 -28.03
N LYS A 249 -9.96 -10.74 -28.85
CA LYS A 249 -9.87 -9.87 -30.04
C LYS A 249 -11.07 -8.94 -30.19
N GLU A 250 -10.78 -7.70 -30.54
CA GLU A 250 -11.78 -6.66 -30.83
C GLU A 250 -12.62 -6.96 -32.10
N GLU A 251 -12.07 -7.72 -33.05
CA GLU A 251 -12.81 -8.10 -34.27
C GLU A 251 -13.98 -9.03 -33.96
N ASP A 252 -13.76 -10.02 -33.09
CA ASP A 252 -14.76 -10.98 -32.66
C ASP A 252 -15.86 -10.29 -31.82
N HIS A 253 -15.46 -9.35 -30.95
CA HIS A 253 -16.38 -8.49 -30.22
C HIS A 253 -17.32 -7.70 -31.15
N ARG A 254 -16.76 -7.02 -32.17
CA ARG A 254 -17.54 -6.26 -33.15
C ARG A 254 -18.50 -7.14 -33.96
N ALA A 255 -18.04 -8.31 -34.39
CA ALA A 255 -18.88 -9.25 -35.15
C ALA A 255 -20.08 -9.74 -34.33
N LEU A 256 -19.85 -10.07 -33.06
CA LEU A 256 -20.87 -10.52 -32.12
C LEU A 256 -21.92 -9.43 -31.87
N LEU A 257 -21.49 -8.21 -31.52
CA LEU A 257 -22.42 -7.09 -31.26
C LEU A 257 -23.24 -6.71 -32.50
N LYS A 258 -22.63 -6.73 -33.70
CA LYS A 258 -23.35 -6.49 -34.95
C LYS A 258 -24.50 -7.48 -35.14
N ARG A 259 -24.27 -8.78 -34.91
CA ARG A 259 -25.31 -9.82 -35.02
C ARG A 259 -26.41 -9.65 -33.96
N ILE A 260 -26.04 -9.34 -32.73
CA ILE A 260 -27.00 -9.11 -31.64
C ILE A 260 -27.87 -7.88 -31.92
N SER A 261 -27.30 -6.81 -32.48
CA SER A 261 -28.05 -5.58 -32.81
C SER A 261 -29.15 -5.78 -33.85
N LEU A 262 -29.06 -6.82 -34.68
CA LEU A 262 -30.09 -7.18 -35.65
C LEU A 262 -31.31 -7.86 -35.02
N TRP A 263 -31.24 -8.21 -33.73
CA TRP A 263 -32.38 -8.74 -33.00
C TRP A 263 -33.40 -7.63 -32.70
N LYS A 264 -34.58 -7.74 -33.30
CA LYS A 264 -35.71 -6.82 -33.11
C LYS A 264 -36.51 -7.16 -31.86
N GLY A 265 -35.92 -6.95 -30.68
CA GLY A 265 -36.64 -7.09 -29.41
C GLY A 265 -36.84 -5.76 -28.69
N THR A 266 -37.74 -5.78 -27.71
CA THR A 266 -38.17 -4.60 -26.95
C THR A 266 -37.36 -4.35 -25.68
N LEU A 267 -36.51 -5.30 -25.28
CA LEU A 267 -35.70 -5.20 -24.07
C LEU A 267 -34.36 -4.52 -24.35
N PRO A 268 -33.89 -3.61 -23.47
CA PRO A 268 -32.59 -2.97 -23.63
C PRO A 268 -31.45 -3.99 -23.51
N ILE A 269 -30.44 -3.86 -24.37
CA ILE A 269 -29.24 -4.70 -24.37
C ILE A 269 -28.07 -3.89 -23.79
N ARG A 270 -27.36 -4.48 -22.83
CA ARG A 270 -26.16 -3.89 -22.20
C ARG A 270 -24.97 -4.81 -22.41
N SER A 271 -23.84 -4.25 -22.88
CA SER A 271 -22.58 -4.98 -23.02
C SER A 271 -21.61 -4.60 -21.91
N ARG A 272 -20.99 -5.61 -21.29
CA ARG A 272 -19.91 -5.55 -20.30
C ARG A 272 -18.80 -6.53 -20.69
N ILE A 273 -18.54 -6.62 -22.00
CA ILE A 273 -17.48 -7.47 -22.54
C ILE A 273 -16.17 -6.69 -22.46
N GLU A 274 -15.14 -7.32 -21.92
CA GLU A 274 -13.78 -6.80 -21.86
C GLU A 274 -12.92 -7.44 -22.95
N ILE A 275 -11.90 -6.72 -23.40
CA ILE A 275 -10.97 -7.19 -24.42
C ILE A 275 -9.59 -7.24 -23.81
N ASP A 276 -9.00 -8.43 -23.83
CA ASP A 276 -7.68 -8.68 -23.25
C ASP A 276 -6.84 -9.55 -24.20
N SER A 277 -5.77 -8.97 -24.72
CA SER A 277 -4.86 -9.63 -25.66
C SER A 277 -4.04 -10.76 -25.03
N ASP A 278 -4.01 -10.88 -23.70
CA ASP A 278 -3.35 -11.97 -22.99
C ASP A 278 -4.17 -13.26 -22.98
N TYR A 279 -5.44 -13.21 -23.42
CA TYR A 279 -6.32 -14.36 -23.55
C TYR A 279 -6.20 -15.04 -24.92
N GLU A 280 -6.41 -16.35 -24.96
CA GLU A 280 -6.58 -17.11 -26.20
C GLU A 280 -8.05 -17.09 -26.65
N THR A 281 -8.26 -17.03 -27.96
CA THR A 281 -9.59 -17.15 -28.58
C THR A 281 -10.23 -18.49 -28.19
N GLY A 282 -11.42 -18.42 -27.61
CA GLY A 282 -12.23 -19.57 -27.27
C GLY A 282 -12.74 -20.27 -28.52
N VAL A 283 -12.82 -21.61 -28.50
CA VAL A 283 -13.26 -22.37 -29.69
C VAL A 283 -14.72 -22.08 -30.04
N TRP A 284 -15.49 -21.59 -29.08
CA TRP A 284 -16.90 -21.24 -29.25
C TRP A 284 -17.10 -19.88 -29.94
N GLU A 285 -16.11 -18.98 -29.94
CA GLU A 285 -16.27 -17.61 -30.46
C GLU A 285 -16.63 -17.58 -31.94
N LYS A 286 -16.03 -18.49 -32.72
CA LYS A 286 -16.31 -18.61 -34.15
C LYS A 286 -17.76 -19.00 -34.42
N ASP A 287 -18.41 -19.83 -33.61
CA ASP A 287 -19.80 -20.24 -33.88
C ASP A 287 -20.83 -19.41 -33.09
N ALA A 288 -20.38 -18.66 -32.07
CA ALA A 288 -21.23 -17.83 -31.23
C ALA A 288 -22.02 -16.78 -32.02
N HIS A 289 -21.43 -16.23 -33.09
CA HIS A 289 -22.11 -15.21 -33.89
C HIS A 289 -23.34 -15.75 -34.65
N GLU A 290 -23.44 -17.07 -34.85
CA GLU A 290 -24.64 -17.72 -35.43
C GLU A 290 -25.60 -18.19 -34.34
N ILE A 291 -25.07 -18.74 -33.26
CA ILE A 291 -25.87 -19.41 -32.22
C ILE A 291 -26.56 -18.40 -31.29
N VAL A 292 -25.90 -17.29 -30.96
CA VAL A 292 -26.46 -16.28 -30.04
C VAL A 292 -27.78 -15.68 -30.54
N PRO A 293 -27.90 -15.25 -31.82
CA PRO A 293 -29.18 -14.80 -32.37
C PRO A 293 -30.29 -15.86 -32.33
N LEU A 294 -29.96 -17.15 -32.46
CA LEU A 294 -30.92 -18.25 -32.39
C LEU A 294 -31.45 -18.41 -30.96
N ILE A 295 -30.55 -18.45 -29.97
CA ILE A 295 -30.89 -18.48 -28.54
C ILE A 295 -31.81 -17.30 -28.19
N LEU A 296 -31.48 -16.08 -28.64
CA LEU A 296 -32.28 -14.87 -28.42
C LEU A 296 -33.69 -14.93 -29.03
N ARG A 297 -33.91 -15.74 -30.07
CA ARG A 297 -35.20 -15.92 -30.73
C ARG A 297 -36.03 -17.03 -30.06
N SER A 298 -35.39 -18.16 -29.78
CA SER A 298 -36.05 -19.38 -29.30
C SER A 298 -36.38 -19.37 -27.80
N LEU A 299 -35.61 -18.64 -26.97
CA LEU A 299 -35.85 -18.56 -25.53
C LEU A 299 -36.63 -17.31 -25.16
N LYS A 300 -37.64 -17.49 -24.31
CA LYS A 300 -38.50 -16.44 -23.76
C LYS A 300 -38.42 -16.42 -22.24
N GLY A 301 -38.90 -15.33 -21.64
CA GLY A 301 -38.79 -15.12 -20.21
C GLY A 301 -37.33 -14.97 -19.77
N GLU A 302 -37.02 -15.44 -18.57
CA GLU A 302 -35.68 -15.38 -17.99
C GLU A 302 -34.85 -16.59 -18.41
N TRP A 303 -33.61 -16.34 -18.83
CA TRP A 303 -32.68 -17.38 -19.23
C TRP A 303 -31.24 -16.90 -19.15
N SER A 304 -30.31 -17.84 -19.01
CA SER A 304 -28.87 -17.57 -19.05
C SER A 304 -28.13 -18.55 -19.96
N ALA A 305 -27.12 -18.04 -20.66
CA ALA A 305 -26.20 -18.80 -21.48
C ALA A 305 -24.76 -18.49 -21.04
N GLU A 306 -23.92 -19.50 -20.91
CA GLU A 306 -22.50 -19.39 -20.56
C GLU A 306 -21.69 -20.17 -21.59
N PHE A 307 -20.63 -19.55 -22.08
CA PHE A 307 -19.70 -20.08 -23.06
C PHE A 307 -18.28 -19.98 -22.49
N ASP A 308 -17.69 -21.15 -22.23
CA ASP A 308 -16.30 -21.31 -21.82
C ASP A 308 -15.66 -22.41 -22.69
N SER A 309 -14.34 -22.43 -22.73
CA SER A 309 -13.50 -23.46 -23.33
C SER A 309 -13.82 -24.88 -22.83
N ALA A 310 -14.24 -25.04 -21.57
CA ALA A 310 -14.52 -26.34 -20.96
C ALA A 310 -16.00 -26.73 -21.02
N GLN A 311 -16.91 -25.76 -20.94
CA GLN A 311 -18.34 -26.02 -20.81
C GLN A 311 -19.18 -24.93 -21.47
N ILE A 312 -20.27 -25.35 -22.13
CA ILE A 312 -21.33 -24.47 -22.61
C ILE A 312 -22.59 -24.82 -21.83
N ARG A 313 -23.18 -23.83 -21.14
CA ARG A 313 -24.39 -24.00 -20.33
C ARG A 313 -25.50 -23.12 -20.86
N LEU A 314 -26.70 -23.66 -20.91
CA LEU A 314 -27.90 -22.91 -21.25
C LEU A 314 -29.04 -23.31 -20.31
N LYS A 315 -29.61 -22.32 -19.63
CA LYS A 315 -30.72 -22.47 -18.67
C LYS A 315 -31.89 -21.57 -19.06
N GLY A 316 -33.12 -22.09 -19.03
CA GLY A 316 -34.29 -21.26 -19.35
C GLY A 316 -35.55 -22.03 -19.74
N LEU A 317 -36.51 -21.32 -20.33
CA LEU A 317 -37.77 -21.88 -20.81
C LEU A 317 -37.94 -21.66 -22.33
N VAL A 318 -38.49 -22.68 -22.99
CA VAL A 318 -38.89 -22.64 -24.41
C VAL A 318 -40.40 -22.79 -24.55
N GLU A 319 -40.97 -22.22 -25.61
CA GLU A 319 -42.43 -22.20 -25.83
C GLU A 319 -42.96 -23.59 -26.21
N SER A 320 -42.20 -24.33 -27.02
CA SER A 320 -42.62 -25.63 -27.54
C SER A 320 -41.53 -26.70 -27.45
N ARG A 321 -41.93 -27.96 -27.64
CA ARG A 321 -40.98 -29.07 -27.81
C ARG A 321 -40.18 -28.95 -29.12
N GLU A 322 -40.70 -28.25 -30.12
CA GLU A 322 -40.01 -28.00 -31.39
C GLU A 322 -38.86 -27.01 -31.20
N ASP A 323 -39.09 -25.93 -30.45
CA ASP A 323 -38.03 -24.97 -30.09
C ASP A 323 -36.91 -25.64 -29.28
N LEU A 324 -37.28 -26.55 -28.36
CA LEU A 324 -36.31 -27.35 -27.61
C LEU A 324 -35.42 -28.18 -28.54
N LYS A 325 -36.02 -28.81 -29.57
CA LYS A 325 -35.29 -29.61 -30.55
C LYS A 325 -34.37 -28.73 -31.40
N TYR A 326 -34.87 -27.58 -31.83
CA TYR A 326 -34.12 -26.62 -32.64
C TYR A 326 -32.88 -26.08 -31.93
N VAL A 327 -33.01 -25.67 -30.66
CA VAL A 327 -31.88 -25.22 -29.82
C VAL A 327 -30.86 -26.34 -29.59
N LYS A 328 -31.33 -27.57 -29.33
CA LYS A 328 -30.45 -28.75 -29.19
C LYS A 328 -29.63 -29.01 -30.45
N THR A 329 -30.25 -28.93 -31.62
CA THR A 329 -29.56 -29.13 -32.91
C THR A 329 -28.52 -28.04 -33.16
N ALA A 330 -28.84 -26.77 -32.87
CA ALA A 330 -27.90 -25.67 -33.05
C ALA A 330 -26.64 -25.79 -32.16
N LEU A 331 -26.81 -26.24 -30.91
CA LEU A 331 -25.71 -26.40 -29.96
C LEU A 331 -24.89 -27.69 -30.18
N ALA A 332 -25.36 -28.62 -31.00
CA ALA A 332 -24.63 -29.85 -31.33
C ALA A 332 -23.32 -29.58 -32.11
N ILE A 333 -23.20 -28.42 -32.77
CA ILE A 333 -21.98 -28.02 -33.49
C ILE A 333 -20.77 -28.01 -32.56
N PHE A 334 -20.95 -27.65 -31.28
CA PHE A 334 -19.88 -27.60 -30.30
C PHE A 334 -19.38 -28.98 -29.85
N ALA A 335 -20.19 -30.03 -29.98
CA ALA A 335 -19.77 -31.40 -29.65
C ALA A 335 -18.72 -31.96 -30.65
N ASN A 336 -18.65 -31.40 -31.85
CA ASN A 336 -17.67 -31.77 -32.89
C ASN A 336 -16.45 -30.84 -32.92
N SER A 337 -16.34 -29.94 -31.95
CA SER A 337 -15.24 -28.98 -31.84
C SER A 337 -13.95 -29.67 -31.33
N PRO A 338 -12.74 -29.27 -31.78
CA PRO A 338 -11.49 -29.95 -31.42
C PRO A 338 -11.18 -30.01 -29.91
N LYS A 339 -11.73 -29.09 -29.10
CA LYS A 339 -11.62 -29.13 -27.62
C LYS A 339 -12.83 -29.79 -26.93
N ASN A 340 -13.86 -30.17 -27.68
CA ASN A 340 -15.09 -30.84 -27.24
C ASN A 340 -15.64 -30.34 -25.88
N PRO A 341 -16.05 -29.06 -25.79
CA PRO A 341 -16.61 -28.51 -24.55
C PRO A 341 -17.88 -29.27 -24.14
N LYS A 342 -18.04 -29.51 -22.83
CA LYS A 342 -19.23 -30.17 -22.31
C LYS A 342 -20.46 -29.27 -22.50
N VAL A 343 -21.44 -29.71 -23.28
CA VAL A 343 -22.71 -28.98 -23.45
C VAL A 343 -23.73 -29.43 -22.41
N SER A 344 -24.28 -28.50 -21.64
CA SER A 344 -25.28 -28.75 -20.60
C SER A 344 -26.51 -27.87 -20.82
N LEU A 345 -27.68 -28.51 -20.98
CA LEU A 345 -28.95 -27.85 -21.27
C LEU A 345 -29.94 -28.13 -20.15
N ASP A 346 -30.38 -27.08 -19.48
CA ASP A 346 -31.39 -27.09 -18.43
C ASP A 346 -32.59 -26.27 -18.91
N LEU A 347 -33.32 -26.85 -19.86
CA LEU A 347 -34.41 -26.18 -20.58
C LEU A 347 -35.75 -26.84 -20.30
N GLY A 348 -36.69 -26.08 -19.73
CA GLY A 348 -38.08 -26.49 -19.53
C GLY A 348 -38.99 -26.03 -20.66
N VAL A 349 -40.10 -26.74 -20.90
CA VAL A 349 -41.17 -26.29 -21.82
C VAL A 349 -42.24 -25.56 -21.01
N LYS A 350 -42.62 -24.35 -21.43
CA LYS A 350 -43.63 -23.52 -20.74
C LYS A 350 -44.97 -24.28 -20.68
N LYS A 351 -45.50 -24.53 -19.48
CA LYS A 351 -46.88 -25.02 -19.29
C LYS A 351 -47.85 -23.85 -19.48
N ALA A 352 -48.88 -24.04 -20.30
CA ALA A 352 -49.98 -23.09 -20.42
C ALA A 352 -50.68 -22.95 -19.07
N ILE A 353 -50.71 -21.73 -18.53
CA ILE A 353 -51.52 -21.41 -17.34
C ILE A 353 -52.93 -21.16 -17.86
N ASN A 354 -53.90 -21.96 -17.42
CA ASN A 354 -55.31 -21.79 -17.77
C ASN A 354 -55.82 -20.49 -17.12
N GLU A 355 -56.13 -19.49 -17.95
CA GLU A 355 -56.79 -18.24 -17.57
C GLU A 355 -58.26 -18.54 -17.28
N ASN A 356 -58.73 -18.43 -16.03
CA ASN A 356 -60.18 -18.43 -15.79
C ASN A 356 -60.69 -17.73 -14.51
N ALA A 357 -59.91 -16.82 -13.94
CA ALA A 357 -60.47 -15.85 -12.99
C ALA A 357 -59.79 -14.49 -13.15
N GLU A 358 -60.54 -13.55 -13.72
CA GLU A 358 -60.10 -12.17 -13.90
C GLU A 358 -60.02 -11.49 -12.53
N VAL A 359 -58.83 -11.42 -11.93
CA VAL A 359 -58.61 -10.69 -10.68
C VAL A 359 -58.83 -9.21 -10.91
N ARG A 360 -59.66 -8.61 -10.04
CA ARG A 360 -59.87 -7.17 -9.99
C ARG A 360 -59.68 -6.71 -8.56
N LEU A 361 -58.48 -6.21 -8.23
CA LEU A 361 -58.16 -5.71 -6.90
C LEU A 361 -57.92 -4.20 -6.96
N PHE A 362 -58.62 -3.47 -6.10
CA PHE A 362 -58.35 -2.08 -5.79
C PHE A 362 -57.93 -1.97 -4.33
N ALA A 363 -56.76 -1.38 -4.07
CA ALA A 363 -56.28 -1.09 -2.72
C ALA A 363 -55.89 0.38 -2.58
N LEU A 364 -56.32 1.01 -1.50
CA LEU A 364 -56.02 2.42 -1.19
C LEU A 364 -55.39 2.51 0.21
N TYR A 365 -54.20 3.11 0.27
CA TYR A 365 -53.49 3.44 1.49
C TYR A 365 -53.48 4.96 1.71
N GLU A 366 -54.11 5.42 2.78
CA GLU A 366 -54.11 6.83 3.14
C GLU A 366 -54.23 6.98 4.67
N LYS A 367 -53.41 7.86 5.27
CA LYS A 367 -53.48 8.21 6.70
C LYS A 367 -53.51 6.99 7.64
N GLY A 368 -52.70 5.98 7.35
CA GLY A 368 -52.62 4.75 8.16
C GLY A 368 -53.80 3.79 7.97
N THR A 369 -54.70 4.01 7.01
CA THR A 369 -55.78 3.09 6.67
C THR A 369 -55.52 2.45 5.31
N LEU A 370 -55.62 1.12 5.23
CA LEU A 370 -55.49 0.33 4.01
C LEU A 370 -56.84 -0.33 3.67
N THR A 371 -57.49 0.14 2.61
CA THR A 371 -58.80 -0.33 2.17
C THR A 371 -58.67 -1.18 0.92
N PHE A 372 -59.30 -2.35 0.91
CA PHE A 372 -59.32 -3.28 -0.22
C PHE A 372 -60.74 -3.45 -0.77
N SER A 373 -60.87 -3.56 -2.09
CA SER A 373 -62.15 -3.85 -2.75
C SER A 373 -61.96 -4.57 -4.08
N GLY A 374 -63.00 -5.29 -4.52
CA GLY A 374 -63.02 -6.05 -5.77
C GLY A 374 -62.98 -7.57 -5.55
N ASN A 375 -62.59 -8.31 -6.58
CA ASN A 375 -62.77 -9.76 -6.67
C ASN A 375 -61.42 -10.46 -6.71
N VAL A 376 -61.20 -11.37 -5.76
CA VAL A 376 -59.96 -12.15 -5.61
C VAL A 376 -60.27 -13.65 -5.50
N PRO A 377 -59.38 -14.55 -5.96
CA PRO A 377 -59.61 -15.99 -5.87
C PRO A 377 -59.61 -16.54 -4.45
N SER A 378 -58.84 -15.89 -3.56
CA SER A 378 -58.60 -16.31 -2.18
C SER A 378 -58.37 -15.08 -1.29
N LEU A 379 -58.88 -15.14 -0.05
CA LEU A 379 -58.63 -14.14 0.99
C LEU A 379 -57.46 -14.49 1.93
N SER A 380 -56.72 -15.57 1.65
CA SER A 380 -55.50 -15.99 2.36
C SER A 380 -54.50 -14.85 2.59
N PHE A 381 -54.19 -14.08 1.55
CA PHE A 381 -53.24 -12.96 1.65
C PHE A 381 -53.73 -11.88 2.62
N PHE A 382 -55.05 -11.65 2.70
CA PHE A 382 -55.62 -10.63 3.58
C PHE A 382 -55.45 -11.06 5.04
N ARG A 383 -55.70 -12.34 5.35
CA ARG A 383 -55.47 -12.90 6.69
C ARG A 383 -53.99 -12.89 7.09
N GLN A 384 -53.09 -13.19 6.13
CA GLN A 384 -51.65 -13.07 6.36
C GLN A 384 -51.24 -11.62 6.64
N LEU A 385 -51.79 -10.67 5.89
CA LEU A 385 -51.52 -9.25 6.09
C LEU A 385 -52.06 -8.74 7.45
N GLU A 386 -53.21 -9.23 7.91
CA GLU A 386 -53.71 -8.95 9.26
C GLU A 386 -52.74 -9.41 10.34
N ALA A 387 -52.16 -10.61 10.19
CA ALA A 387 -51.14 -11.11 11.12
C ALA A 387 -49.82 -10.32 11.02
N ASP A 388 -49.37 -10.00 9.80
CA ASP A 388 -48.10 -9.27 9.57
C ASP A 388 -48.13 -7.84 10.11
N LEU A 389 -49.32 -7.25 10.27
CA LEU A 389 -49.53 -5.89 10.78
C LEU A 389 -50.11 -5.87 12.20
N GLU A 390 -50.15 -7.00 12.89
CA GLU A 390 -50.58 -7.07 14.28
C GLU A 390 -49.66 -6.24 15.17
N GLY A 391 -50.24 -5.23 15.86
CA GLY A 391 -49.49 -4.30 16.72
C GLY A 391 -48.99 -3.03 16.02
N GLU A 392 -49.11 -2.94 14.68
CA GLU A 392 -48.81 -1.72 13.94
C GLU A 392 -49.97 -0.72 13.97
N LYS A 393 -49.68 0.58 13.80
CA LYS A 393 -50.71 1.64 13.72
C LYS A 393 -51.37 1.70 12.33
N VAL A 394 -51.84 0.55 11.82
CA VAL A 394 -52.47 0.42 10.51
C VAL A 394 -53.88 -0.16 10.65
N VAL A 395 -54.87 0.50 10.07
CA VAL A 395 -56.26 0.03 10.05
C VAL A 395 -56.55 -0.66 8.72
N LEU A 396 -56.96 -1.93 8.77
CA LEU A 396 -57.32 -2.71 7.58
C LEU A 396 -58.84 -2.70 7.36
N VAL A 397 -59.26 -2.39 6.13
CA VAL A 397 -60.68 -2.40 5.73
C VAL A 397 -60.88 -3.36 4.56
N ASN A 398 -61.64 -4.43 4.78
CA ASN A 398 -61.94 -5.44 3.76
C ASN A 398 -63.30 -5.21 3.10
N LYS A 399 -63.32 -5.02 1.79
CA LYS A 399 -64.52 -5.03 0.94
C LYS A 399 -64.33 -5.95 -0.27
N LEU A 400 -63.56 -7.02 -0.10
CA LEU A 400 -63.25 -7.99 -1.14
C LEU A 400 -64.30 -9.09 -1.21
N GLU A 401 -64.55 -9.57 -2.44
CA GLU A 401 -65.37 -10.74 -2.72
C GLU A 401 -64.46 -11.89 -3.16
N GLU A 402 -64.66 -13.06 -2.54
CA GLU A 402 -63.90 -14.28 -2.84
C GLU A 402 -64.60 -15.07 -3.95
N THR A 403 -63.93 -15.29 -5.08
CA THR A 403 -64.52 -15.95 -6.26
C THR A 403 -64.24 -17.45 -6.33
N HIS A 404 -63.52 -18.02 -5.35
CA HIS A 404 -63.16 -19.44 -5.25
C HIS A 404 -62.68 -20.09 -6.57
N ALA A 405 -61.77 -19.41 -7.27
CA ALA A 405 -61.26 -19.93 -8.53
C ALA A 405 -60.25 -21.07 -8.30
N THR A 406 -60.45 -22.20 -8.97
CA THR A 406 -59.54 -23.35 -8.91
C THR A 406 -58.37 -23.18 -9.87
N GLY A 407 -57.23 -22.71 -9.35
CA GLY A 407 -55.92 -22.86 -10.01
C GLY A 407 -55.02 -21.61 -10.05
N GLY A 408 -53.73 -21.83 -9.78
CA GLY A 408 -52.62 -21.12 -10.44
C GLY A 408 -52.21 -19.74 -9.94
N GLN A 409 -52.91 -19.12 -8.98
CA GLN A 409 -52.61 -17.75 -8.57
C GLN A 409 -51.80 -17.63 -7.28
N VAL A 410 -50.70 -18.38 -7.19
CA VAL A 410 -49.74 -18.35 -6.05
C VAL A 410 -49.25 -16.93 -5.74
N TRP A 411 -49.23 -16.04 -6.74
CA TRP A 411 -48.85 -14.65 -6.55
C TRP A 411 -49.86 -13.85 -5.71
N VAL A 412 -51.14 -14.24 -5.68
CA VAL A 412 -52.18 -13.56 -4.87
C VAL A 412 -51.88 -13.73 -3.40
N ASP A 413 -51.48 -14.92 -2.96
CA ASP A 413 -51.11 -15.21 -1.56
C ASP A 413 -49.96 -14.30 -1.07
N ARG A 414 -49.06 -13.94 -1.99
CA ARG A 414 -47.87 -13.12 -1.73
C ARG A 414 -48.16 -11.61 -1.73
N LEU A 415 -49.39 -11.18 -1.99
CA LEU A 415 -49.75 -9.76 -1.93
C LEU A 415 -49.56 -9.16 -0.52
N ALA A 416 -49.62 -9.97 0.54
CA ALA A 416 -49.28 -9.54 1.90
C ALA A 416 -47.86 -8.93 1.99
N GLU A 417 -46.89 -9.50 1.26
CA GLU A 417 -45.51 -8.99 1.19
C GLU A 417 -45.46 -7.57 0.59
N LEU A 418 -46.32 -7.26 -0.39
CA LEU A 418 -46.39 -5.93 -0.99
C LEU A 418 -47.02 -4.92 -0.05
N PHE A 419 -48.18 -5.26 0.50
CA PHE A 419 -49.00 -4.33 1.27
C PHE A 419 -48.43 -4.06 2.67
N SER A 420 -47.68 -5.00 3.25
CA SER A 420 -46.97 -4.78 4.52
C SER A 420 -45.88 -3.71 4.42
N GLU A 421 -45.29 -3.47 3.25
CA GLU A 421 -44.29 -2.42 3.06
C GLU A 421 -44.88 -0.99 3.01
N PHE A 422 -46.20 -0.85 2.81
CA PHE A 422 -46.80 0.45 2.52
C PHE A 422 -46.67 1.42 3.70
N HIS A 423 -46.96 0.96 4.91
CA HIS A 423 -46.92 1.82 6.10
C HIS A 423 -45.53 2.33 6.45
N ARG A 424 -44.48 1.62 6.03
CA ARG A 424 -43.08 2.00 6.29
C ARG A 424 -42.51 2.97 5.27
N ARG A 425 -43.07 3.00 4.06
CA ARG A 425 -42.41 3.59 2.89
C ARG A 425 -43.25 4.57 2.11
N LEU A 426 -44.58 4.51 2.25
CA LEU A 426 -45.52 5.30 1.48
C LEU A 426 -46.31 6.19 2.43
N LYS A 427 -46.54 7.44 2.02
CA LYS A 427 -47.42 8.39 2.70
C LYS A 427 -48.86 8.19 2.23
N SER A 428 -49.01 7.91 0.94
CA SER A 428 -50.26 7.51 0.30
C SER A 428 -49.95 6.58 -0.87
N ALA A 429 -50.86 5.65 -1.17
CA ALA A 429 -50.72 4.76 -2.31
C ALA A 429 -52.07 4.27 -2.82
N GLU A 430 -52.18 4.12 -4.13
CA GLU A 430 -53.30 3.52 -4.82
C GLU A 430 -52.79 2.39 -5.72
N VAL A 431 -53.39 1.21 -5.58
CA VAL A 431 -53.04 0.01 -6.34
C VAL A 431 -54.26 -0.46 -7.11
N ARG A 432 -54.10 -0.61 -8.43
CA ARG A 432 -55.11 -1.22 -9.30
C ARG A 432 -54.53 -2.45 -9.99
N ILE A 433 -55.15 -3.60 -9.78
CA ILE A 433 -54.83 -4.85 -10.47
C ILE A 433 -56.04 -5.26 -11.30
N LYS A 434 -55.85 -5.39 -12.61
CA LYS A 434 -56.87 -5.88 -13.54
C LYS A 434 -56.23 -6.74 -14.62
N GLY A 435 -56.56 -8.03 -14.64
CA GLY A 435 -55.88 -8.99 -15.52
C GLY A 435 -54.37 -8.96 -15.28
N ASN A 436 -53.58 -8.82 -16.36
CA ASN A 436 -52.11 -8.76 -16.28
C ASN A 436 -51.56 -7.33 -16.13
N GLN A 437 -52.37 -6.36 -15.72
CA GLN A 437 -51.92 -4.98 -15.47
C GLN A 437 -51.96 -4.64 -13.99
N VAL A 438 -50.83 -4.12 -13.49
CA VAL A 438 -50.68 -3.60 -12.13
C VAL A 438 -50.28 -2.13 -12.23
N ARG A 439 -51.06 -1.24 -11.65
CA ARG A 439 -50.72 0.18 -11.53
C ARG A 439 -50.55 0.56 -10.07
N LEU A 440 -49.45 1.25 -9.77
CA LEU A 440 -49.08 1.75 -8.45
C LEU A 440 -48.92 3.28 -8.56
N GLU A 441 -49.75 4.05 -7.88
CA GLU A 441 -49.72 5.53 -7.86
C GLU A 441 -49.64 6.00 -6.40
N GLY A 442 -49.03 7.15 -6.08
CA GLY A 442 -48.93 7.64 -4.70
C GLY A 442 -47.64 8.40 -4.36
N GLU A 443 -47.44 8.69 -3.07
CA GLU A 443 -46.30 9.42 -2.53
C GLU A 443 -45.45 8.54 -1.60
N THR A 444 -44.14 8.53 -1.80
CA THR A 444 -43.20 7.86 -0.89
C THR A 444 -42.84 8.74 0.32
N ILE A 445 -42.38 8.15 1.42
CA ILE A 445 -41.85 8.86 2.61
C ILE A 445 -40.38 9.26 2.39
N GLY A 446 -39.65 8.56 1.53
CA GLY A 446 -38.23 8.80 1.29
C GLY A 446 -37.73 8.23 -0.05
N PRO A 447 -36.47 8.52 -0.41
CA PRO A 447 -35.96 8.35 -1.77
C PRO A 447 -35.85 6.88 -2.23
N THR A 448 -35.83 5.92 -1.30
CA THR A 448 -35.73 4.49 -1.63
C THR A 448 -37.10 3.81 -1.74
N GLY A 449 -38.19 4.48 -1.32
CA GLY A 449 -39.51 3.87 -1.21
C GLY A 449 -40.02 3.32 -2.54
N LYS A 450 -39.91 4.10 -3.62
CA LYS A 450 -40.36 3.72 -4.96
C LYS A 450 -39.61 2.50 -5.48
N LEU A 451 -38.28 2.46 -5.33
CA LEU A 451 -37.45 1.34 -5.79
C LEU A 451 -37.74 0.06 -5.00
N VAL A 452 -37.91 0.14 -3.69
CA VAL A 452 -38.23 -1.05 -2.88
C VAL A 452 -39.60 -1.62 -3.26
N ILE A 453 -40.64 -0.77 -3.34
CA ILE A 453 -41.98 -1.21 -3.75
C ILE A 453 -41.96 -1.78 -5.17
N GLN A 454 -41.18 -1.18 -6.07
CA GLN A 454 -40.99 -1.70 -7.43
C GLN A 454 -40.42 -3.13 -7.43
N ASN A 455 -39.38 -3.38 -6.62
CA ASN A 455 -38.71 -4.67 -6.55
C ASN A 455 -39.60 -5.74 -5.90
N VAL A 456 -40.31 -5.38 -4.83
CA VAL A 456 -41.27 -6.26 -4.17
C VAL A 456 -42.37 -6.65 -5.16
N ALA A 457 -42.95 -5.69 -5.87
CA ALA A 457 -43.93 -5.98 -6.92
C ALA A 457 -43.33 -6.90 -8.01
N PHE A 458 -42.10 -6.65 -8.46
CA PHE A 458 -41.45 -7.51 -9.45
C PHE A 458 -41.17 -8.94 -8.99
N ASN A 459 -41.01 -9.17 -7.69
CA ASN A 459 -40.80 -10.50 -7.13
C ASN A 459 -42.11 -11.26 -6.89
N ILE A 460 -43.22 -10.54 -6.72
CA ILE A 460 -44.54 -11.13 -6.46
C ILE A 460 -45.24 -11.47 -7.78
N PHE A 461 -45.31 -10.53 -8.71
CA PHE A 461 -46.08 -10.69 -9.94
C PHE A 461 -45.33 -11.50 -11.00
N PRO A 462 -46.00 -12.47 -11.66
CA PRO A 462 -45.44 -13.21 -12.78
C PRO A 462 -44.89 -12.31 -13.89
N SER A 463 -43.95 -12.84 -14.67
CA SER A 463 -43.24 -12.10 -15.73
C SER A 463 -44.16 -11.52 -16.82
N GLU A 464 -45.35 -12.09 -16.97
CA GLU A 464 -46.41 -11.67 -17.89
C GLU A 464 -47.10 -10.36 -17.48
N PHE A 465 -46.96 -9.94 -16.22
CA PHE A 465 -47.62 -8.74 -15.70
C PHE A 465 -46.88 -7.47 -16.09
N ARG A 466 -47.64 -6.49 -16.60
CA ARG A 466 -47.16 -5.13 -16.85
C ARG A 466 -47.34 -4.28 -15.59
N ILE A 467 -46.24 -3.94 -14.93
CA ILE A 467 -46.23 -3.09 -13.72
C ILE A 467 -45.94 -1.65 -14.13
N ASP A 468 -46.90 -0.76 -13.92
CA ASP A 468 -46.84 0.68 -14.14
C ASP A 468 -46.71 1.39 -12.78
N ASN A 469 -45.47 1.66 -12.36
CA ASN A 469 -45.17 2.31 -11.10
C ASN A 469 -44.94 3.81 -11.29
N ARG A 470 -45.89 4.59 -10.78
CA ARG A 470 -45.96 6.05 -10.84
C ARG A 470 -45.88 6.68 -9.45
N LEU A 471 -45.30 5.97 -8.48
CA LEU A 471 -44.99 6.54 -7.18
C LEU A 471 -44.08 7.77 -7.35
N ASN A 472 -44.41 8.84 -6.65
CA ASN A 472 -43.61 10.05 -6.58
C ASN A 472 -42.60 9.94 -5.44
N GLU A 473 -41.32 10.12 -5.77
CA GLU A 473 -40.25 10.14 -4.78
C GLU A 473 -40.25 11.49 -4.07
N GLN A 474 -40.24 11.50 -2.73
CA GLN A 474 -39.86 12.68 -1.98
C GLN A 474 -38.35 12.88 -2.20
N VAL A 475 -38.01 13.60 -3.26
CA VAL A 475 -36.66 14.08 -3.50
C VAL A 475 -36.43 15.19 -2.48
N GLN A 476 -35.65 14.92 -1.43
CA GLN A 476 -35.03 16.00 -0.68
C GLN A 476 -34.21 16.82 -1.68
N GLU A 477 -34.37 18.15 -1.65
CA GLU A 477 -33.53 19.03 -2.47
C GLU A 477 -32.07 18.61 -2.30
N PRO A 478 -31.34 18.40 -3.41
CA PRO A 478 -29.98 17.91 -3.33
C PRO A 478 -29.16 18.86 -2.47
N VAL A 479 -28.59 18.33 -1.38
CA VAL A 479 -27.57 19.04 -0.62
C VAL A 479 -26.49 19.46 -1.61
N PRO A 480 -26.14 20.75 -1.73
CA PRO A 480 -25.15 21.21 -2.70
C PRO A 480 -23.86 20.42 -2.49
N ILE A 481 -23.49 19.63 -3.51
CA ILE A 481 -22.21 18.91 -3.49
C ILE A 481 -21.13 19.99 -3.54
N PRO A 482 -20.21 20.06 -2.55
CA PRO A 482 -19.14 21.04 -2.59
C PRO A 482 -18.35 20.85 -3.89
N LYS A 483 -18.31 21.90 -4.71
CA LYS A 483 -17.56 21.94 -5.96
C LYS A 483 -16.11 21.59 -5.61
N ARG A 484 -15.55 20.54 -6.22
CA ARG A 484 -14.14 20.17 -5.99
C ARG A 484 -13.25 21.38 -6.26
N GLU A 485 -12.50 21.79 -5.23
CA GLU A 485 -11.53 22.88 -5.33
C GLU A 485 -10.53 22.55 -6.45
N PRO A 486 -10.25 23.47 -7.39
CA PRO A 486 -9.25 23.27 -8.44
C PRO A 486 -7.92 22.75 -7.89
N GLU A 487 -7.31 21.76 -8.57
CA GLU A 487 -6.07 21.13 -8.11
C GLU A 487 -4.91 22.12 -7.95
N ASP A 488 -4.89 23.21 -8.73
CA ASP A 488 -3.89 24.27 -8.62
C ASP A 488 -4.07 25.09 -7.31
N LEU A 489 -5.31 25.38 -6.90
CA LEU A 489 -5.60 26.02 -5.62
C LEU A 489 -5.26 25.11 -4.43
N SER A 490 -5.55 23.81 -4.50
CA SER A 490 -5.19 22.87 -3.43
C SER A 490 -3.67 22.78 -3.24
N LYS A 491 -2.90 22.69 -4.33
CA LYS A 491 -1.43 22.69 -4.29
C LYS A 491 -0.85 24.00 -3.77
N LEU A 492 -1.41 25.14 -4.21
CA LEU A 492 -1.01 26.45 -3.72
C LEU A 492 -1.24 26.57 -2.21
N LYS A 493 -2.42 26.16 -1.72
CA LYS A 493 -2.78 26.20 -0.29
C LYS A 493 -1.82 25.40 0.58
N GLU A 494 -1.49 24.17 0.17
CA GLU A 494 -0.52 23.32 0.89
C GLU A 494 0.87 23.97 0.93
N THR A 495 1.32 24.51 -0.20
CA THR A 495 2.64 25.14 -0.31
C THR A 495 2.75 26.41 0.52
N LEU A 496 1.70 27.24 0.55
CA LEU A 496 1.64 28.46 1.36
C LEU A 496 1.70 28.15 2.87
N GLY A 497 0.96 27.12 3.32
CA GLY A 497 0.99 26.68 4.72
C GLY A 497 2.36 26.19 5.20
N ALA A 498 3.19 25.69 4.29
CA ALA A 498 4.54 25.21 4.58
C ALA A 498 5.60 26.34 4.63
N LEU A 499 5.24 27.59 4.31
CA LEU A 499 6.18 28.71 4.16
C LEU A 499 5.88 29.91 5.09
N PRO A 500 5.84 29.72 6.43
CA PRO A 500 5.75 30.85 7.35
C PRO A 500 7.00 31.75 7.27
N ILE A 501 6.77 33.05 7.37
CA ILE A 501 7.82 34.07 7.40
C ILE A 501 8.14 34.41 8.85
N TYR A 502 9.34 34.08 9.32
CA TYR A 502 9.73 34.26 10.71
C TYR A 502 10.40 35.61 10.96
N PHE A 503 10.26 36.10 12.19
CA PHE A 503 10.80 37.38 12.63
C PHE A 503 11.66 37.23 13.90
N GLY A 504 12.68 38.08 13.98
CA GLY A 504 13.45 38.28 15.20
C GLY A 504 12.60 38.85 16.35
N SER A 505 13.15 38.75 17.57
CA SER A 505 12.51 39.32 18.76
C SER A 505 12.33 40.82 18.59
N ASN A 506 11.12 41.32 18.88
CA ASN A 506 10.79 42.75 18.82
C ASN A 506 11.10 43.43 17.46
N ARG A 507 11.12 42.67 16.37
CA ARG A 507 11.43 43.16 15.02
C ARG A 507 10.29 42.90 14.05
N GLU A 508 10.17 43.81 13.09
CA GLU A 508 9.28 43.73 11.92
C GLU A 508 10.05 43.74 10.59
N THR A 509 11.38 43.83 10.64
CA THR A 509 12.24 43.73 9.46
C THR A 509 12.30 42.29 8.95
N ILE A 510 12.07 42.11 7.66
CA ILE A 510 12.17 40.81 6.98
C ILE A 510 13.62 40.54 6.59
N GLU A 511 14.18 39.45 7.12
CA GLU A 511 15.53 38.97 6.81
C GLU A 511 15.62 38.30 5.42
N ASN A 512 16.83 38.06 4.93
CA ASN A 512 17.06 37.54 3.57
C ASN A 512 16.31 36.22 3.30
N GLU A 513 16.29 35.30 4.26
CA GLU A 513 15.54 34.04 4.15
C GLU A 513 14.02 34.29 3.95
N GLY A 514 13.47 35.28 4.66
CA GLY A 514 12.07 35.68 4.50
C GLY A 514 11.80 36.30 3.13
N ARG A 515 12.73 37.10 2.60
CA ARG A 515 12.64 37.68 1.26
C ARG A 515 12.66 36.60 0.17
N GLU A 516 13.52 35.59 0.30
CA GLU A 516 13.56 34.44 -0.62
C GLU A 516 12.26 33.64 -0.61
N LYS A 517 11.70 33.38 0.59
CA LYS A 517 10.39 32.72 0.75
C LYS A 517 9.28 33.53 0.08
N ILE A 518 9.24 34.84 0.28
CA ILE A 518 8.25 35.73 -0.35
C ILE A 518 8.39 35.75 -1.87
N GLY A 519 9.62 35.73 -2.40
CA GLY A 519 9.87 35.58 -3.84
C GLY A 519 9.29 34.28 -4.41
N LYS A 520 9.54 33.14 -3.74
CA LYS A 520 8.97 31.84 -4.13
C LYS A 520 7.44 31.83 -4.09
N ILE A 521 6.86 32.37 -3.01
CA ILE A 521 5.41 32.50 -2.85
C ILE A 521 4.81 33.34 -3.99
N SER A 522 5.44 34.45 -4.33
CA SER A 522 4.98 35.35 -5.41
C SER A 522 4.99 34.65 -6.78
N SER A 523 6.01 33.85 -7.07
CA SER A 523 6.05 33.06 -8.31
C SER A 523 4.93 32.01 -8.37
N LEU A 524 4.71 31.27 -7.28
CA LEU A 524 3.65 30.25 -7.20
C LEU A 524 2.25 30.84 -7.39
N ILE A 525 2.00 32.01 -6.80
CA ILE A 525 0.72 32.72 -6.99
C ILE A 525 0.53 33.11 -8.46
N LYS A 526 1.58 33.61 -9.13
CA LYS A 526 1.51 34.01 -10.55
C LYS A 526 1.36 32.83 -11.50
N GLU A 527 1.88 31.65 -11.14
CA GLU A 527 1.73 30.41 -11.92
C GLU A 527 0.34 29.79 -11.78
N THR A 528 -0.40 30.16 -10.74
CA THR A 528 -1.76 29.66 -10.47
C THR A 528 -2.75 30.33 -11.43
N ARG A 529 -3.53 29.50 -12.15
CA ARG A 529 -4.48 30.01 -13.16
C ARG A 529 -5.80 30.42 -12.54
N SER A 530 -6.16 29.79 -11.44
CA SER A 530 -7.36 30.12 -10.67
C SER A 530 -7.22 31.50 -9.99
N PRO A 531 -8.31 32.29 -9.88
CA PRO A 531 -8.27 33.56 -9.16
C PRO A 531 -7.99 33.32 -7.68
N VAL A 532 -6.97 34.01 -7.14
CA VAL A 532 -6.54 33.85 -5.74
C VAL A 532 -6.83 35.13 -4.97
N ARG A 533 -7.46 34.98 -3.79
CA ARG A 533 -7.45 36.00 -2.74
C ARG A 533 -6.62 35.50 -1.58
N LEU A 534 -5.70 36.31 -1.08
CA LEU A 534 -4.77 35.95 -0.03
C LEU A 534 -5.19 36.59 1.29
N ARG A 535 -4.92 35.90 2.39
CA ARG A 535 -4.94 36.44 3.73
C ARG A 535 -3.55 36.37 4.32
N VAL A 536 -3.03 37.51 4.75
CA VAL A 536 -1.70 37.66 5.36
C VAL A 536 -1.89 37.88 6.86
N THR A 537 -1.65 36.86 7.66
CA THR A 537 -1.95 36.86 9.10
C THR A 537 -0.68 36.94 9.92
N GLY A 538 -0.55 37.95 10.77
CA GLY A 538 0.57 38.11 11.69
C GLY A 538 0.36 37.46 13.06
N PHE A 539 1.44 36.91 13.62
CA PHE A 539 1.52 36.34 14.97
C PHE A 539 2.71 36.93 15.74
N ALA A 540 2.53 37.07 17.05
CA ALA A 540 3.53 37.48 18.02
C ALA A 540 3.69 36.39 19.10
N ASP A 541 4.78 36.44 19.86
CA ASP A 541 4.93 35.50 20.97
C ASP A 541 3.97 35.85 22.11
N ASN A 542 3.82 34.93 23.05
CA ASN A 542 2.98 35.10 24.24
C ASN A 542 3.71 35.79 25.41
N LEU A 543 4.81 36.50 25.13
CA LEU A 543 5.56 37.22 26.15
C LEU A 543 5.41 38.73 25.96
N GLY A 544 5.08 39.43 27.04
CA GLY A 544 4.95 40.89 27.03
C GLY A 544 3.49 41.34 27.14
N HIS A 545 3.23 42.57 26.72
CA HIS A 545 1.90 43.16 26.81
C HIS A 545 1.07 42.79 25.58
N SER A 546 -0.09 42.18 25.79
CA SER A 546 -1.01 41.76 24.72
C SER A 546 -1.28 42.87 23.69
N ALA A 547 -1.60 44.09 24.12
CA ALA A 547 -1.82 45.22 23.22
C ALA A 547 -0.61 45.54 22.32
N TYR A 548 0.61 45.38 22.84
CA TYR A 548 1.84 45.54 22.07
C TYR A 548 2.01 44.42 21.03
N ASN A 549 1.77 43.18 21.43
CA ASN A 549 1.88 42.01 20.56
C ASN A 549 0.82 41.99 19.44
N HIS A 550 -0.39 42.51 19.70
CA HIS A 550 -1.39 42.81 18.67
C HIS A 550 -0.87 43.81 17.64
N GLN A 551 -0.29 44.93 18.07
CA GLN A 551 0.24 45.91 17.12
C GLN A 551 1.46 45.37 16.35
N LEU A 552 2.34 44.61 17.01
CA LEU A 552 3.54 44.06 16.39
C LEU A 552 3.21 42.99 15.35
N SER A 553 2.24 42.11 15.63
CA SER A 553 1.75 41.14 14.64
C SER A 553 1.15 41.83 13.41
N LEU A 554 0.35 42.88 13.59
CA LEU A 554 -0.17 43.68 12.49
C LEU A 554 0.93 44.36 11.67
N ARG A 555 1.94 44.96 12.31
CA ARG A 555 3.07 45.59 11.59
C ARG A 555 3.86 44.59 10.76
N ARG A 556 4.11 43.39 11.29
CA ARG A 556 4.75 42.29 10.54
C ARG A 556 3.93 41.86 9.32
N ALA A 557 2.62 41.69 9.49
CA ALA A 557 1.74 41.34 8.38
C ALA A 557 1.78 42.42 7.28
N ASN A 558 1.77 43.70 7.66
CA ASN A 558 1.94 44.82 6.73
C ASN A 558 3.31 44.79 6.01
N SER A 559 4.41 44.48 6.71
CA SER A 559 5.73 44.36 6.08
C SER A 559 5.78 43.24 5.02
N VAL A 560 5.12 42.11 5.29
CA VAL A 560 5.04 41.00 4.31
C VAL A 560 4.15 41.38 3.13
N ALA A 561 3.01 42.00 3.38
CA ALA A 561 2.11 42.48 2.34
C ALA A 561 2.80 43.49 1.41
N ALA A 562 3.52 44.46 1.96
CA ALA A 562 4.30 45.43 1.18
C ALA A 562 5.32 44.73 0.26
N LEU A 563 6.02 43.72 0.78
CA LEU A 563 6.99 42.99 -0.04
C LEU A 563 6.34 42.10 -1.10
N LEU A 564 5.15 41.54 -0.85
CA LEU A 564 4.36 40.84 -1.88
C LEU A 564 3.93 41.79 -3.00
N VAL A 565 3.53 43.02 -2.66
CA VAL A 565 3.22 44.08 -3.64
C VAL A 565 4.45 44.44 -4.46
N ASP A 566 5.61 44.62 -3.83
CA ASP A 566 6.89 44.87 -4.53
C ASP A 566 7.26 43.72 -5.49
N ASN A 567 6.86 42.49 -5.16
CA ASN A 567 7.03 41.32 -6.02
C ASN A 567 5.90 41.15 -7.06
N GLY A 568 4.99 42.13 -7.19
CA GLY A 568 3.97 42.20 -8.24
C GLY A 568 2.68 41.43 -7.94
N ILE A 569 2.35 41.19 -6.66
CA ILE A 569 1.03 40.72 -6.24
C ILE A 569 0.12 41.93 -5.98
N PRO A 570 -1.02 42.10 -6.66
CA PRO A 570 -1.88 43.27 -6.49
C PRO A 570 -2.45 43.38 -5.07
N ASN A 571 -2.44 44.59 -4.49
CA ASN A 571 -2.87 44.83 -3.12
C ASN A 571 -4.35 44.50 -2.88
N ASP A 572 -5.20 44.66 -3.90
CA ASP A 572 -6.63 44.33 -3.88
C ASP A 572 -6.93 42.82 -3.83
N THR A 573 -5.93 41.97 -4.06
CA THR A 573 -6.04 40.52 -3.91
C THR A 573 -5.69 40.03 -2.50
N MET A 574 -5.38 40.93 -1.57
CA MET A 574 -4.87 40.59 -0.24
C MET A 574 -5.68 41.24 0.90
N THR A 575 -5.94 40.46 1.94
CA THR A 575 -6.50 40.91 3.21
C THR A 575 -5.43 40.78 4.29
N ILE A 576 -5.15 41.85 5.03
CA ILE A 576 -4.18 41.86 6.12
C ILE A 576 -4.92 41.59 7.43
N ASP A 577 -4.45 40.59 8.18
CA ASP A 577 -5.05 40.14 9.43
C ASP A 577 -3.97 39.98 10.51
N PHE A 578 -4.38 39.95 11.77
CA PHE A 578 -3.47 39.77 12.91
C PHE A 578 -4.18 39.08 14.06
N LEU A 579 -3.53 38.08 14.64
CA LEU A 579 -4.07 37.33 15.78
C LEU A 579 -3.43 37.70 17.11
N GLY A 580 -2.42 38.58 17.12
CA GLY A 580 -1.71 38.94 18.33
C GLY A 580 -0.85 37.79 18.84
N GLU A 581 -0.99 37.45 20.11
CA GLU A 581 -0.19 36.44 20.79
C GLU A 581 -0.59 35.03 20.36
N ASP A 582 0.38 34.22 19.95
CA ASP A 582 0.18 32.79 19.72
C ASP A 582 0.16 32.04 21.07
N LEU A 583 -1.02 31.58 21.48
CA LEU A 583 -1.24 30.84 22.72
C LEU A 583 -1.01 29.33 22.58
N SER A 584 -0.51 28.85 21.44
CA SER A 584 -0.13 27.44 21.31
C SER A 584 1.00 27.09 22.29
N ASN A 585 0.90 25.91 22.93
CA ASN A 585 1.85 25.43 23.95
C ASN A 585 3.21 25.03 23.34
N LEU A 586 3.89 25.95 22.66
CA LEU A 586 5.20 25.73 22.06
C LEU A 586 6.29 25.59 23.12
N SER A 587 7.23 24.67 22.90
CA SER A 587 8.40 24.50 23.76
C SER A 587 9.27 25.75 23.78
N ARG A 588 10.10 25.93 24.83
CA ARG A 588 11.01 27.09 24.94
C ARG A 588 11.94 27.22 23.72
N TYR A 589 12.37 26.10 23.14
CA TYR A 589 13.25 26.05 21.97
C TYR A 589 12.55 26.41 20.66
N GLU A 590 11.21 26.33 20.62
CA GLU A 590 10.40 26.56 19.41
C GLU A 590 9.59 27.85 19.47
N ARG A 591 9.64 28.58 20.59
CA ARG A 591 8.92 29.85 20.78
C ARG A 591 9.18 30.87 19.67
N TRP A 592 10.37 30.86 19.08
CA TRP A 592 10.67 31.75 17.95
C TRP A 592 9.72 31.53 16.75
N LYS A 593 9.11 30.35 16.62
CA LYS A 593 8.10 30.03 15.60
C LYS A 593 6.77 30.77 15.82
N ALA A 594 6.47 31.22 17.05
CA ALA A 594 5.31 32.08 17.32
C ALA A 594 5.43 33.46 16.63
N ARG A 595 6.66 33.89 16.34
CA ARG A 595 6.95 35.19 15.70
C ARG A 595 6.95 35.01 14.19
N ARG A 596 5.76 34.85 13.60
CA ARG A 596 5.63 34.56 12.18
C ARG A 596 4.51 35.34 11.51
N VAL A 597 4.56 35.38 10.19
CA VAL A 597 3.43 35.73 9.33
C VAL A 597 3.13 34.53 8.45
N GLU A 598 1.86 34.17 8.38
CA GLU A 598 1.34 33.11 7.51
C GLU A 598 0.57 33.74 6.35
N ILE A 599 0.69 33.14 5.18
CA ILE A 599 -0.07 33.52 3.99
C ILE A 599 -0.99 32.35 3.67
N SER A 600 -2.28 32.63 3.46
CA SER A 600 -3.28 31.60 3.16
C SER A 600 -4.23 32.07 2.08
N ILE A 601 -4.95 31.13 1.45
CA ILE A 601 -6.00 31.48 0.48
C ILE A 601 -7.29 31.76 1.25
N GLU A 602 -7.89 32.92 0.99
CA GLU A 602 -9.19 33.28 1.54
C GLU A 602 -10.28 32.43 0.88
N HIS A 603 -10.98 31.61 1.67
CA HIS A 603 -12.18 30.93 1.20
C HIS A 603 -13.27 31.97 0.97
N PRO A 604 -14.05 31.92 -0.14
CA PRO A 604 -15.27 32.69 -0.22
C PRO A 604 -16.17 32.24 0.93
N ILE A 605 -16.27 33.08 1.96
CA ILE A 605 -17.26 32.91 3.01
C ILE A 605 -18.60 33.16 2.33
N ASP A 606 -19.48 32.15 2.34
CA ASP A 606 -20.90 32.32 2.08
C ASP A 606 -21.43 33.39 3.04
N ARG A 607 -21.45 34.64 2.57
CA ARG A 607 -22.18 35.73 3.24
C ARG A 607 -23.66 35.62 2.87
N GLU A 608 -24.27 34.49 3.21
CA GLU A 608 -25.71 34.35 3.36
C GLU A 608 -25.95 33.63 4.69
N GLY A 609 -26.48 34.37 5.67
CA GLY A 609 -26.85 33.82 6.97
C GLY A 609 -26.09 34.39 8.17
N LYS A 610 -26.19 35.70 8.38
CA LYS A 610 -26.30 36.35 9.72
C LYS A 610 -26.55 37.84 9.54
N ALA A 611 -27.76 38.17 9.09
CA ALA A 611 -28.40 39.43 9.39
C ALA A 611 -29.43 39.14 10.48
N GLY A 612 -29.32 39.82 11.62
CA GLY A 612 -30.30 39.73 12.71
C GLY A 612 -29.77 39.11 14.00
N GLU A 613 -28.82 39.77 14.65
CA GLU A 613 -28.85 39.84 16.11
C GLU A 613 -28.39 41.24 16.51
N GLU A 614 -29.38 42.13 16.51
CA GLU A 614 -29.32 43.47 17.03
C GLU A 614 -29.23 43.35 18.55
N ILE A 615 -28.02 43.50 19.10
CA ILE A 615 -27.82 43.62 20.55
C ILE A 615 -28.30 45.02 20.93
N THR A 616 -29.53 45.12 21.42
CA THR A 616 -29.99 46.27 22.19
C THR A 616 -29.18 46.38 23.49
N PRO A 617 -28.68 47.57 23.86
CA PRO A 617 -28.06 47.79 25.15
C PRO A 617 -29.17 48.09 26.18
N GLU A 618 -29.37 47.21 27.15
CA GLU A 618 -30.10 47.56 28.38
C GLU A 618 -29.11 47.85 29.51
N SER A 619 -29.14 49.13 29.90
CA SER A 619 -28.94 49.74 31.23
C SER A 619 -27.83 49.27 32.15
#